data_AF-A0A0F9TZ47-F1
#
_entry.id   AF-A0A0F9TZ47-F1
#
_cell.length_a   1.000
_cell.length_b   1.000
_cell.length_c   1.000
_cell.angle_alpha   90.00
_cell.angle_beta   90.00
_cell.angle_gamma   90.00
#
_symmetry.space_group_name_H-M   'P 1'
#
loop_
_entity.id
_entity.type
_entity.pdbx_description
1 polymer ?
#
loop_
_entity_poly.entity_id
_entity_poly.type
_entity_poly.pdbx_seq_one_letter_code
_entity_poly.pdbx_strand_id
1 'polypeptide(L)'
;MQKFDKLTGIAAPLPIVNVDTDMIIPKDYLKTILRTGLGTGLFAEPRYNEDGSEDPDFVLNKPAYRNAEILVAGDNFGWFLIGALLGPFGLLVAALRSLKPATPHIGGRRDTGASDETKQCPFCAETIKAAAIVCRYCEHDLPAAKPPAPT
;
A
#
# COMPACT_ATOMS: atom_id res chain seq x y z
N MET A 1 0.76 23.89 -8.91
CA MET A 1 1.60 23.08 -8.02
C MET A 1 3.05 23.39 -8.36
N GLN A 2 3.91 23.66 -7.38
CA GLN A 2 5.33 23.92 -7.64
C GLN A 2 6.08 22.60 -7.78
N LYS A 3 7.15 22.59 -8.59
CA LYS A 3 8.03 21.43 -8.72
C LYS A 3 8.73 21.17 -7.39
N PHE A 4 8.70 19.93 -6.91
CA PHE A 4 9.38 19.52 -5.68
C PHE A 4 10.66 18.76 -6.04
N ASP A 5 11.82 19.36 -5.76
CA ASP A 5 13.13 18.76 -6.05
C ASP A 5 13.85 18.32 -4.77
N LYS A 6 14.07 19.23 -3.83
CA LYS A 6 14.71 18.96 -2.54
C LYS A 6 14.11 19.85 -1.45
N LEU A 7 13.88 19.28 -0.27
CA LEU A 7 13.50 20.00 0.94
C LEU A 7 14.60 19.80 1.99
N THR A 8 14.95 20.85 2.71
CA THR A 8 15.84 20.78 3.87
C THR A 8 15.24 21.70 4.92
N GLY A 9 14.81 21.10 6.03
CA GLY A 9 14.09 21.82 7.07
C GLY A 9 14.11 21.05 8.38
N ILE A 10 13.54 21.65 9.41
CA ILE A 10 13.47 21.06 10.74
C ILE A 10 12.46 19.91 10.70
N ALA A 11 12.84 18.77 11.29
CA ALA A 11 11.99 17.61 11.47
C ALA A 11 11.40 17.58 12.89
N ALA A 12 10.08 17.62 13.00
CA ALA A 12 9.35 17.47 14.26
C ALA A 12 9.00 15.99 14.49
N PRO A 13 9.38 15.39 15.63
CA PRO A 13 8.95 14.04 15.99
C PRO A 13 7.53 14.03 16.53
N LEU A 14 6.62 13.27 15.92
CA LEU A 14 5.27 13.03 16.42
C LEU A 14 5.13 11.54 16.80
N PRO A 15 5.53 11.15 18.03
CA PRO A 15 5.56 9.75 18.47
C PRO A 15 4.17 9.25 18.87
N ILE A 16 3.18 9.45 17.99
CA ILE A 16 1.81 9.01 18.14
C ILE A 16 1.51 8.02 17.01
N VAL A 17 0.98 6.86 17.38
CA VAL A 17 0.55 5.82 16.44
C VAL A 17 -0.93 5.96 16.15
N ASN A 18 -1.38 5.48 14.99
CA ASN A 18 -2.78 5.50 14.56
C ASN A 18 -3.40 6.90 14.54
N VAL A 19 -2.63 7.89 14.07
CA VAL A 19 -3.14 9.25 13.86
C VAL A 19 -4.18 9.21 12.74
N ASP A 20 -5.46 9.44 13.05
CA ASP A 20 -6.53 9.47 12.06
C ASP A 20 -6.75 10.88 11.46
N THR A 21 -7.72 10.99 10.56
CA THR A 21 -8.02 12.24 9.85
C THR A 21 -8.62 13.32 10.74
N ASP A 22 -9.42 12.94 11.74
CA ASP A 22 -10.04 13.90 12.66
C ASP A 22 -8.99 14.44 13.64
N MET A 23 -8.01 13.62 14.05
CA MET A 23 -6.88 14.08 14.86
C MET A 23 -5.94 15.01 14.07
N ILE A 24 -5.76 14.79 12.76
CA ILE A 24 -4.99 15.71 11.90
C ILE A 24 -5.70 17.05 11.76
N ILE A 25 -7.00 17.04 11.47
CA ILE A 25 -7.81 18.25 11.38
C ILE A 25 -9.28 17.93 11.73
N PRO A 26 -9.83 18.48 12.82
CA PRO A 26 -11.21 18.17 13.19
C PRO A 26 -12.20 18.62 12.12
N LYS A 27 -13.24 17.83 11.90
CA LYS A 27 -14.32 18.11 10.93
C LYS A 27 -14.94 19.51 11.04
N ASP A 28 -14.91 20.14 12.22
CA ASP A 28 -15.46 21.48 12.43
C ASP A 28 -14.72 22.55 11.62
N TYR A 29 -13.41 22.37 11.39
CA TYR A 29 -12.60 23.23 10.52
C TYR A 29 -12.90 23.03 9.03
N LEU A 30 -13.55 21.92 8.66
CA LEU A 30 -13.84 21.54 7.27
C LEU A 30 -15.20 22.04 6.77
N LYS A 31 -15.95 22.79 7.59
CA LYS A 31 -17.24 23.37 7.20
C LYS A 31 -17.11 24.62 6.32
N THR A 32 -15.90 25.18 6.21
CA THR A 32 -15.63 26.38 5.42
C THR A 32 -15.54 26.06 3.92
N ILE A 33 -15.99 27.01 3.08
CA ILE A 33 -15.77 26.96 1.63
C ILE A 33 -14.42 27.58 1.22
N LEU A 34 -13.73 28.24 2.17
CA LEU A 34 -12.46 28.91 1.92
C LEU A 34 -11.34 27.87 1.80
N ARG A 35 -10.40 28.13 0.88
CA ARG A 35 -9.21 27.30 0.68
C ARG A 35 -8.02 27.75 1.54
N THR A 36 -8.24 28.69 2.46
CA THR A 36 -7.23 29.30 3.33
C THR A 36 -7.64 29.12 4.79
N GLY A 37 -6.68 29.27 5.71
CA GLY A 37 -6.94 29.24 7.16
C GLY A 37 -7.01 27.84 7.78
N LEU A 38 -7.12 26.77 6.99
CA LEU A 38 -7.18 25.39 7.51
C LEU A 38 -5.97 24.98 8.36
N GLY A 39 -4.81 25.63 8.17
CA GLY A 39 -3.61 25.36 8.95
C GLY A 39 -3.74 25.64 10.45
N THR A 40 -4.68 26.49 10.88
CA THR A 40 -4.96 26.69 12.31
C THR A 40 -5.67 25.50 12.94
N GLY A 41 -6.35 24.68 12.15
CA GLY A 41 -6.99 23.45 12.61
C GLY A 41 -6.05 22.24 12.72
N LEU A 42 -4.80 22.38 12.29
CA LEU A 42 -3.83 21.29 12.28
C LEU A 42 -3.54 20.83 13.71
N PHE A 43 -3.91 19.59 14.01
CA PHE A 43 -3.82 18.95 15.31
C PHE A 43 -4.52 19.76 16.42
N ALA A 44 -5.65 20.40 16.12
CA ALA A 44 -6.25 21.37 17.04
C ALA A 44 -6.52 20.80 18.46
N GLU A 45 -6.98 19.55 18.56
CA GLU A 45 -7.28 18.90 19.85
C GLU A 45 -6.04 18.75 20.75
N PRO A 46 -4.91 18.15 20.30
CA PRO A 46 -3.70 18.09 21.13
C PRO A 46 -2.86 19.37 21.11
N ARG A 47 -3.15 20.35 20.24
CA ARG A 47 -2.35 21.57 20.08
C ARG A 47 -2.85 22.74 20.91
N TYR A 48 -4.14 22.81 21.18
CA TYR A 48 -4.76 23.94 21.88
C TYR A 48 -5.56 23.45 23.09
N ASN A 49 -5.51 24.24 24.16
CA ASN A 49 -6.39 24.10 25.32
C ASN A 49 -7.80 24.64 25.00
N GLU A 50 -8.76 24.36 25.86
CA GLU A 50 -10.16 24.82 25.69
C GLU A 50 -10.30 26.35 25.63
N ASP A 51 -9.38 27.08 26.25
CA ASP A 51 -9.33 28.55 26.21
C ASP A 51 -8.68 29.11 24.92
N GLY A 52 -8.21 28.22 24.04
CA GLY A 52 -7.52 28.54 22.79
C GLY A 52 -6.02 28.83 22.95
N SER A 53 -5.47 28.72 24.16
CA SER A 53 -4.02 28.81 24.37
C SER A 53 -3.31 27.57 23.82
N GLU A 54 -2.06 27.72 23.40
CA GLU A 54 -1.26 26.59 22.90
C GLU A 54 -0.78 25.69 24.05
N ASP A 55 -0.92 24.38 23.90
CA ASP A 55 -0.32 23.41 24.81
C ASP A 55 1.22 23.40 24.62
N PRO A 56 2.03 23.83 25.60
CA PRO A 56 3.49 23.87 25.47
C PRO A 56 4.14 22.48 25.33
N ASP A 57 3.44 21.41 25.72
CA ASP A 57 3.96 20.05 25.65
C ASP A 57 3.81 19.42 24.26
N PHE A 58 2.88 19.95 23.45
CA PHE A 58 2.70 19.50 22.08
C PHE A 58 3.92 19.84 21.21
N VAL A 59 4.38 18.88 20.39
CA VAL A 59 5.67 19.01 19.69
C VAL A 59 5.73 20.24 18.79
N LEU A 60 4.69 20.52 18.01
CA LEU A 60 4.66 21.67 17.11
C LEU A 60 4.52 23.00 17.87
N ASN A 61 4.30 22.94 19.19
CA ASN A 61 4.30 24.09 20.06
C ASN A 61 5.65 24.38 20.72
N LYS A 62 6.65 23.51 20.56
CA LYS A 62 7.98 23.76 21.14
C LYS A 62 8.78 24.70 20.24
N PRO A 63 9.54 25.67 20.80
CA PRO A 63 10.34 26.61 20.02
C PRO A 63 11.23 25.96 18.95
N ALA A 64 11.79 24.78 19.26
CA ALA A 64 12.64 24.02 18.36
C ALA A 64 11.93 23.52 17.09
N TYR A 65 10.60 23.36 17.10
CA TYR A 65 9.81 22.76 16.01
C TYR A 65 8.78 23.72 15.41
N ARG A 66 8.75 24.99 15.81
CA ARG A 66 7.77 25.98 15.31
C ARG A 66 7.78 26.17 13.81
N ASN A 67 8.96 26.04 13.21
CA ASN A 67 9.18 26.15 11.78
C ASN A 67 9.51 24.78 11.17
N ALA A 68 8.96 23.70 11.74
CA ALA A 68 9.15 22.37 11.19
C ALA A 68 8.44 22.24 9.84
N GLU A 69 9.18 21.75 8.85
CA GLU A 69 8.70 21.49 7.49
C GLU A 69 8.54 19.99 7.24
N ILE A 70 9.12 19.16 8.12
CA ILE A 70 9.11 17.72 8.05
C ILE A 70 8.48 17.18 9.34
N LEU A 71 7.53 16.26 9.20
CA LEU A 71 6.90 15.57 10.33
C LEU A 71 7.32 14.10 10.31
N VAL A 72 7.89 13.61 11.41
CA VAL A 72 8.24 12.19 11.59
C VAL A 72 7.18 11.56 12.48
N ALA A 73 6.18 10.94 11.86
CA ALA A 73 5.04 10.34 12.55
C ALA A 73 5.25 8.86 12.88
N GLY A 74 4.49 8.36 13.86
CA GLY A 74 4.39 6.93 14.15
C GLY A 74 3.58 6.15 13.11
N ASP A 75 3.42 4.86 13.37
CA ASP A 75 2.72 3.93 12.46
C ASP A 75 1.26 4.36 12.20
N ASN A 76 0.76 4.02 11.00
CA ASN A 76 -0.63 4.26 10.57
C ASN A 76 -1.08 5.73 10.57
N PHE A 77 -0.17 6.67 10.30
CA PHE A 77 -0.51 8.09 10.15
C PHE A 77 -1.44 8.35 8.95
N GLY A 78 -2.56 9.04 9.18
CA GLY A 78 -3.58 9.38 8.20
C GLY A 78 -4.52 8.21 7.84
N TRP A 79 -4.46 7.10 8.57
CA TRP A 79 -5.17 5.88 8.20
C TRP A 79 -6.54 5.78 8.88
N PHE A 80 -7.59 6.13 8.15
CA PHE A 80 -8.97 5.94 8.63
C PHE A 80 -9.77 4.95 7.77
N LEU A 81 -9.64 5.01 6.43
CA LEU A 81 -10.61 4.32 5.55
C LEU A 81 -10.12 2.99 4.98
N ILE A 82 -8.83 2.81 4.69
CA ILE A 82 -8.39 1.60 3.98
C ILE A 82 -8.41 0.36 4.89
N GLY A 83 -8.02 0.47 6.17
CA GLY A 83 -8.01 -0.67 7.09
C GLY A 83 -9.38 -1.06 7.62
N ALA A 84 -10.21 -0.07 7.95
CA ALA A 84 -11.54 -0.32 8.51
C ALA A 84 -12.52 -0.90 7.47
N LEU A 85 -12.43 -0.47 6.20
CA LEU A 85 -13.30 -1.00 5.13
C LEU A 85 -12.77 -2.31 4.53
N LEU A 86 -11.46 -2.43 4.30
CA LEU A 86 -10.90 -3.62 3.64
C LEU A 86 -10.53 -4.73 4.60
N GLY A 87 -10.33 -4.45 5.89
CA GLY A 87 -10.02 -5.46 6.91
C GLY A 87 -11.12 -6.53 7.01
N PRO A 88 -12.39 -6.16 7.21
CA PRO A 88 -13.51 -7.10 7.22
C PRO A 88 -13.65 -7.85 5.89
N PHE A 89 -13.39 -7.19 4.75
CA PHE A 89 -13.45 -7.81 3.43
C PHE A 89 -12.33 -8.84 3.22
N GLY A 90 -11.12 -8.54 3.70
CA GLY A 90 -10.00 -9.48 3.71
C GLY A 90 -10.24 -10.69 4.61
N LEU A 91 -10.81 -10.47 5.80
CA LEU A 91 -11.21 -11.55 6.71
C LEU A 91 -12.31 -12.42 6.11
N LEU A 92 -13.30 -11.80 5.45
CA LEU A 92 -14.37 -12.50 4.75
C LEU A 92 -13.82 -13.35 3.59
N VAL A 93 -12.90 -12.82 2.77
CA VAL A 93 -12.26 -13.58 1.68
C VAL A 93 -11.45 -14.76 2.23
N ALA A 94 -10.72 -14.57 3.34
CA ALA A 94 -9.99 -15.66 3.99
C ALA A 94 -10.94 -16.74 4.56
N ALA A 95 -12.02 -16.33 5.21
CA ALA A 95 -13.04 -17.24 5.73
C ALA A 95 -13.76 -18.01 4.60
N LEU A 96 -14.12 -17.34 3.51
CA LEU A 96 -14.71 -17.98 2.32
C LEU A 96 -13.75 -18.96 1.64
N ARG A 97 -12.43 -18.76 1.73
CA ARG A 97 -11.44 -19.76 1.29
C ARG A 97 -11.39 -20.98 2.20
N SER A 98 -11.54 -20.80 3.52
CA SER A 98 -11.61 -21.90 4.49
C SER A 98 -12.93 -22.68 4.43
N LEU A 99 -13.99 -22.09 3.87
CA LEU A 99 -15.28 -22.73 3.64
C LEU A 99 -15.35 -23.52 2.33
N LYS A 100 -14.30 -23.53 1.49
CA LYS A 100 -14.26 -24.50 0.39
C LYS A 100 -14.16 -25.89 1.01
N PRO A 101 -15.20 -26.75 0.89
CA PRO A 101 -15.05 -28.13 1.28
C PRO A 101 -13.88 -28.72 0.49
N ALA A 102 -13.07 -29.54 1.16
CA ALA A 102 -12.06 -30.36 0.49
C ALA A 102 -12.74 -30.95 -0.74
N THR A 103 -12.32 -30.50 -1.91
CA THR A 103 -12.87 -31.00 -3.16
C THR A 103 -12.64 -32.49 -3.07
N PRO A 104 -13.69 -33.34 -3.06
CA PRO A 104 -13.45 -34.76 -3.06
C PRO A 104 -12.62 -34.98 -4.30
N HIS A 105 -11.41 -35.50 -4.12
CA HIS A 105 -10.65 -36.11 -5.19
C HIS A 105 -11.49 -37.31 -5.65
N ILE A 106 -12.57 -37.04 -6.38
CA ILE A 106 -13.12 -37.98 -7.34
C ILE A 106 -11.90 -38.33 -8.18
N GLY A 107 -11.51 -39.60 -8.13
CA GLY A 107 -10.41 -40.16 -8.90
C GLY A 107 -10.66 -39.97 -10.40
N GLY A 108 -10.53 -38.73 -10.87
CA GLY A 108 -10.20 -38.40 -12.22
C GLY A 108 -8.74 -38.79 -12.35
N ARG A 109 -8.52 -39.79 -13.19
CA ARG A 109 -7.29 -40.11 -13.90
C ARG A 109 -6.21 -39.05 -13.65
N ARG A 110 -5.12 -39.45 -13.00
CA ARG A 110 -3.91 -38.62 -12.91
C ARG A 110 -3.60 -38.17 -14.33
N ASP A 111 -3.85 -36.90 -14.62
CA ASP A 111 -3.22 -36.20 -15.72
C ASP A 111 -1.75 -36.01 -15.31
N THR A 112 -0.99 -37.11 -15.36
CA THR A 112 0.45 -37.06 -15.47
C THR A 112 0.75 -36.41 -16.82
N GLY A 113 0.79 -35.08 -16.89
CA GLY A 113 0.93 -34.42 -18.18
C GLY A 113 0.98 -32.89 -18.22
N ALA A 114 1.30 -32.21 -17.12
CA ALA A 114 1.98 -30.93 -17.22
C ALA A 114 3.33 -31.12 -16.54
N SER A 115 4.22 -31.82 -17.24
CA SER A 115 5.58 -31.98 -16.80
C SER A 115 6.19 -30.61 -16.55
N ASP A 116 6.96 -30.51 -15.48
CA ASP A 116 7.85 -29.41 -15.14
C ASP A 116 9.02 -29.33 -16.15
N GLU A 117 8.73 -29.59 -17.42
CA GLU A 117 9.68 -29.61 -18.51
C GLU A 117 10.10 -28.18 -18.84
N THR A 118 11.41 -27.98 -18.87
CA THR A 118 12.04 -26.72 -19.25
C THR A 118 12.70 -26.83 -20.61
N LYS A 119 12.64 -25.76 -21.41
CA LYS A 119 13.39 -25.60 -22.67
C LYS A 119 14.32 -24.39 -22.57
N GLN A 120 15.34 -24.35 -23.43
CA GLN A 120 16.21 -23.19 -23.58
C GLN A 120 15.58 -22.17 -24.52
N CYS A 121 15.64 -20.88 -24.16
CA CYS A 121 15.24 -19.81 -25.06
C CYS A 121 16.25 -19.70 -26.23
N PRO A 122 15.81 -19.69 -27.50
CA PRO A 122 16.72 -19.59 -28.65
C PRO A 122 17.35 -18.20 -28.81
N PHE A 123 16.84 -17.18 -28.14
CA PHE A 123 17.30 -15.79 -28.27
C PHE A 123 18.28 -15.37 -27.16
N CYS A 124 18.05 -15.81 -25.92
CA CYS A 124 18.85 -15.41 -24.76
C CYS A 124 19.49 -16.57 -23.99
N ALA A 125 19.27 -17.83 -24.41
CA ALA A 125 19.81 -19.03 -23.77
C ALA A 125 19.47 -19.18 -22.27
N GLU A 126 18.35 -18.58 -21.84
CA GLU A 126 17.81 -18.77 -20.51
C GLU A 126 16.85 -19.96 -20.45
N THR A 127 16.85 -20.62 -19.29
CA THR A 127 15.96 -21.75 -19.02
C THR A 127 14.54 -21.25 -18.75
N ILE A 128 13.58 -21.71 -19.57
CA ILE A 128 12.17 -21.32 -19.51
C ILE A 128 11.26 -22.55 -19.53
N LYS A 129 9.98 -22.39 -19.17
CA LYS A 129 9.01 -23.50 -19.25
C LYS A 129 8.85 -23.96 -20.71
N ALA A 130 8.74 -25.27 -20.94
CA ALA A 130 8.54 -25.84 -22.27
C ALA A 130 7.30 -25.26 -22.99
N ALA A 131 6.24 -24.99 -22.23
CA ALA A 131 4.99 -24.38 -22.72
C ALA A 131 5.06 -22.85 -22.94
N ALA A 132 6.19 -22.19 -22.67
CA ALA A 132 6.30 -20.73 -22.85
C ALA A 132 6.13 -20.34 -24.33
N ILE A 133 5.25 -19.36 -24.57
CA ILE A 133 4.98 -18.73 -25.87
C ILE A 133 5.78 -17.43 -26.02
N VAL A 134 6.11 -16.76 -24.91
CA VAL A 134 6.98 -15.58 -24.86
C VAL A 134 8.09 -15.82 -23.83
N CYS A 135 9.32 -15.42 -24.14
CA CYS A 135 10.41 -15.52 -23.17
C CYS A 135 10.25 -14.46 -22.07
N ARG A 136 10.31 -14.87 -20.80
CA ARG A 136 10.26 -13.95 -19.65
C ARG A 136 11.46 -12.99 -19.57
N TYR A 137 12.61 -13.38 -20.12
CA TYR A 137 13.86 -12.64 -19.96
C TYR A 137 14.14 -11.66 -21.10
N CYS A 138 13.84 -12.04 -22.34
CA CYS A 138 14.12 -11.23 -23.53
C CYS A 138 12.88 -10.78 -24.31
N GLU A 139 11.69 -11.10 -23.80
CA GLU A 139 10.38 -10.68 -24.32
C GLU A 139 10.07 -11.05 -25.78
N HIS A 140 10.91 -11.88 -26.41
CA HIS A 140 10.67 -12.38 -27.76
C HIS A 140 9.61 -13.49 -27.77
N ASP A 141 8.77 -13.47 -28.81
CA ASP A 141 7.86 -14.57 -29.15
C ASP A 141 8.64 -15.82 -29.53
N LEU A 142 8.25 -16.95 -28.95
CA LEU A 142 8.89 -18.24 -29.15
C LEU A 142 8.17 -19.00 -30.27
N PRO A 143 8.91 -19.68 -31.16
CA PRO A 143 8.29 -20.48 -32.20
C PRO A 143 7.42 -21.58 -31.57
N ALA A 144 6.20 -21.76 -32.09
CA ALA A 144 5.29 -22.80 -31.63
C ALA A 144 5.97 -24.18 -31.77
N ALA A 145 5.84 -25.02 -30.73
CA ALA A 145 6.39 -26.36 -30.77
C ALA A 145 5.75 -27.13 -31.93
N LYS A 146 6.58 -27.65 -32.85
CA LYS A 146 6.11 -28.49 -33.96
C LYS A 146 5.47 -29.74 -33.35
N PRO A 147 4.20 -30.06 -33.65
CA PRO A 147 3.57 -31.26 -33.12
C PRO A 147 4.38 -32.50 -33.56
N PRO A 148 4.48 -33.53 -32.71
CA PRO A 148 5.23 -34.74 -33.05
C PRO A 148 4.62 -35.38 -34.31
N ALA A 149 5.49 -35.84 -35.21
CA ALA A 149 5.07 -36.52 -36.42
C ALA A 149 4.26 -37.79 -36.06
N PRO A 150 3.12 -38.04 -36.71
CA PRO A 150 2.38 -39.27 -36.47
C PRO A 150 3.22 -40.48 -36.90
N THR A 151 3.35 -41.46 -35.99
CA THR A 151 3.94 -42.78 -36.25
C THR A 151 2.99 -43.68 -37.03
#